data_AF-A0A7Y3U6U2-F1
#
_entry.id   AF-A0A7Y3U6U2-F1
#
_cell.length_a   1.000
_cell.length_b   1.000
_cell.length_c   1.000
_cell.angle_alpha   90.00
_cell.angle_beta   90.00
_cell.angle_gamma   90.00
#
_symmetry.space_group_name_H-M   'P 1'
#
loop_
_entity.id
_entity.type
_entity.pdbx_description
1 polymer ?
#
loop_
_entity_poly.entity_id
_entity_poly.type
_entity_poly.pdbx_seq_one_letter_code
_entity_poly.pdbx_strand_id
1 'polypeptide(L)'
;MKQTTTTIESIDVPDSALVRREQRNQYGSVPGLDDEELADPVELERQVYLNFFGPILQLPVRHNNGWIRPQYNEDGSIEFGAFGTVDFQRLVPAFDKARYKAQMLREELRDIVIRQSIVSERVPSRAKFLVLKYLRMGLLDLDHISDHDMWLMARLYLRARRIRGELEQLEQRIRQRRSVGSMNTE
;
A
#
# COMPACT_ATOMS: atom_id res chain seq x y z
N MET A 1 -30.76 16.09 0.36
CA MET A 1 -30.92 16.29 -1.09
C MET A 1 -32.40 16.58 -1.34
N LYS A 2 -32.74 17.77 -1.86
CA LYS A 2 -34.12 18.13 -2.18
C LYS A 2 -34.42 17.59 -3.58
N GLN A 3 -35.49 16.81 -3.73
CA GLN A 3 -35.90 16.28 -5.03
C GLN A 3 -36.58 17.41 -5.81
N THR A 4 -36.19 17.58 -7.08
CA THR A 4 -36.88 18.47 -8.02
C THR A 4 -38.18 17.78 -8.44
N THR A 5 -39.30 18.46 -8.26
CA THR A 5 -40.62 18.00 -8.72
C THR A 5 -41.11 18.96 -9.80
N THR A 6 -41.52 18.42 -10.93
CA THR A 6 -42.11 19.20 -12.01
C THR A 6 -43.63 19.11 -11.89
N THR A 7 -44.28 20.21 -11.51
CA THR A 7 -45.74 20.22 -11.29
C THR A 7 -46.48 20.39 -12.62
N ILE A 8 -47.12 19.32 -13.09
CA ILE A 8 -48.05 19.35 -14.23
C ILE A 8 -49.42 18.96 -13.68
N GLU A 9 -50.42 19.82 -13.85
CA GLU A 9 -51.81 19.58 -13.43
C GLU A 9 -51.97 19.03 -11.99
N SER A 10 -51.27 19.63 -11.02
CA SER A 10 -51.45 19.37 -9.57
C SER A 10 -50.96 18.01 -9.06
N ILE A 11 -50.24 17.24 -9.88
CA ILE A 11 -49.66 15.95 -9.50
C ILE A 11 -48.14 16.08 -9.51
N ASP A 12 -47.53 15.94 -8.33
CA ASP A 12 -46.07 15.86 -8.19
C ASP A 12 -45.60 14.47 -8.63
N VAL A 13 -45.18 14.35 -9.89
CA VAL A 13 -44.57 13.14 -10.42
C VAL A 13 -43.05 13.27 -10.29
N PRO A 14 -42.33 12.29 -9.71
CA PRO A 14 -40.88 12.32 -9.70
C PRO A 14 -40.34 12.23 -11.13
N ASP A 15 -39.43 13.14 -11.50
CA ASP A 15 -38.86 13.18 -12.86
C ASP A 15 -38.32 11.80 -13.27
N SER A 16 -38.80 11.28 -14.39
CA SER A 16 -38.40 9.97 -14.89
C SER A 16 -36.90 9.95 -15.27
N ALA A 17 -36.23 8.81 -15.04
CA ALA A 17 -34.80 8.65 -15.32
C ALA A 17 -34.43 8.85 -16.81
N LEU A 18 -35.40 8.76 -17.72
CA LEU A 18 -35.20 9.00 -19.16
C LEU A 18 -35.08 10.49 -19.50
N VAL A 19 -35.85 11.37 -18.83
CA VAL A 19 -35.77 12.83 -19.02
C VAL A 19 -34.41 13.38 -18.56
N ARG A 20 -33.83 12.79 -17.51
CA ARG A 20 -32.46 13.10 -17.06
C ARG A 20 -31.37 12.78 -18.09
N ARG A 21 -31.66 11.90 -19.05
CA ARG A 21 -30.71 11.51 -20.09
C ARG A 21 -30.69 12.46 -21.28
N GLU A 22 -31.78 13.20 -21.49
CA GLU A 22 -31.91 14.23 -22.53
C GLU A 22 -31.52 15.64 -22.02
N GLN A 23 -31.51 15.85 -20.69
CA GLN A 23 -30.92 17.05 -20.10
C GLN A 23 -29.40 17.06 -20.33
N ARG A 24 -28.92 18.06 -21.09
CA ARG A 24 -27.48 18.24 -21.40
C ARG A 24 -26.61 18.40 -20.15
N ASN A 25 -27.18 18.86 -19.03
CA ASN A 25 -26.45 19.19 -17.81
C ASN A 25 -26.71 18.14 -16.71
N GLN A 26 -25.72 17.28 -16.46
CA GLN A 26 -25.81 16.20 -15.44
C GLN A 26 -25.94 16.69 -13.99
N TYR A 27 -25.67 17.98 -13.74
CA TYR A 27 -25.58 18.57 -12.40
C TYR A 27 -26.76 19.49 -12.06
N GLY A 28 -27.73 19.61 -12.97
CA GLY A 28 -28.90 20.48 -12.82
C GLY A 28 -28.63 21.94 -13.17
N SER A 29 -29.68 22.76 -13.08
CA SER A 29 -29.64 24.21 -13.32
C SER A 29 -29.59 25.00 -12.01
N VAL A 30 -29.00 26.20 -12.05
CA VAL A 30 -28.91 27.09 -10.90
C VAL A 30 -29.95 28.21 -11.06
N PRO A 31 -30.89 28.40 -10.11
CA PRO A 31 -31.90 29.44 -10.23
C PRO A 31 -31.29 30.83 -10.39
N GLY A 32 -31.65 31.53 -11.47
CA GLY A 32 -31.18 32.89 -11.76
C GLY A 32 -29.85 32.97 -12.51
N LEU A 33 -29.29 31.84 -12.94
CA LEU A 33 -28.15 31.78 -13.85
C LEU A 33 -28.56 31.01 -15.12
N ASP A 34 -28.11 31.47 -16.28
CA ASP A 34 -28.36 30.74 -17.52
C ASP A 34 -27.49 29.47 -17.56
N ASP A 35 -28.03 28.40 -18.13
CA ASP A 35 -27.35 27.11 -18.23
C ASP A 35 -26.14 27.16 -19.19
N GLU A 36 -26.12 28.13 -20.11
CA GLU A 36 -24.98 28.42 -20.99
C GLU A 36 -23.82 29.13 -20.27
N GLU A 37 -24.11 29.82 -19.16
CA GLU A 37 -23.11 30.48 -18.31
C GLU A 37 -22.53 29.55 -17.23
N LEU A 38 -23.13 28.37 -17.04
CA LEU A 38 -22.59 27.37 -16.12
C LEU A 38 -21.32 26.75 -16.71
N ALA A 39 -20.27 26.69 -15.88
CA ALA A 39 -19.03 26.01 -16.23
C ALA A 39 -19.32 24.54 -16.58
N ASP A 40 -18.60 24.01 -17.59
CA ASP A 40 -18.69 22.61 -17.97
C ASP A 40 -18.46 21.75 -16.72
N PRO A 41 -19.30 20.75 -16.45
CA PRO A 41 -19.09 19.86 -15.32
C PRO A 41 -17.69 19.24 -15.23
N VAL A 42 -17.05 18.97 -16.37
CA VAL A 42 -15.67 18.48 -16.42
C VAL A 42 -14.71 19.50 -15.83
N GLU A 43 -14.95 20.79 -16.07
CA GLU A 43 -14.17 21.89 -15.53
C GLU A 43 -14.39 22.04 -14.01
N LEU A 44 -15.64 21.93 -13.54
CA LEU A 44 -15.95 21.96 -12.11
C LEU A 44 -15.28 20.81 -11.35
N GLU A 45 -15.34 19.59 -11.89
CA GLU A 45 -14.63 18.45 -11.32
C GLU A 45 -13.13 18.70 -11.26
N ARG A 46 -12.54 19.19 -12.35
CA ARG A 46 -11.11 19.54 -12.41
C ARG A 46 -10.74 20.58 -11.34
N GLN A 47 -11.57 21.62 -11.14
CA GLN A 47 -11.35 22.63 -10.10
C GLN A 47 -11.43 22.03 -8.70
N VAL A 48 -12.38 21.13 -8.42
CA VAL A 48 -12.49 20.43 -7.14
C VAL A 48 -11.27 19.54 -6.90
N TYR A 49 -10.82 18.79 -7.92
CA TYR A 49 -9.61 17.97 -7.83
C TYR A 49 -8.37 18.82 -7.57
N LEU A 50 -8.21 19.94 -8.27
CA LEU A 50 -7.08 20.85 -8.06
C LEU A 50 -7.10 21.51 -6.69
N ASN A 51 -8.27 21.88 -6.17
CA ASN A 51 -8.37 22.50 -4.85
C ASN A 51 -8.09 21.46 -3.74
N PHE A 52 -8.66 20.26 -3.84
CA PHE A 52 -8.53 19.22 -2.83
C PHE A 52 -7.15 18.55 -2.84
N PHE A 53 -6.65 18.20 -4.02
CA PHE A 53 -5.40 17.47 -4.18
C PHE A 53 -4.21 18.35 -4.56
N GLY A 54 -4.43 19.62 -4.94
CA GLY A 54 -3.35 20.56 -5.27
C GLY A 54 -2.25 20.60 -4.21
N PRO A 55 -2.56 20.72 -2.90
CA PRO A 55 -1.54 20.68 -1.86
C PRO A 55 -0.74 19.36 -1.83
N ILE A 56 -1.40 18.23 -2.08
CA ILE A 56 -0.76 16.90 -2.13
C ILE A 56 0.12 16.77 -3.38
N LEU A 57 -0.35 17.26 -4.52
CA LEU A 57 0.41 17.30 -5.78
C LEU A 57 1.58 18.29 -5.73
N GLN A 58 1.53 19.27 -4.83
CA GLN A 58 2.61 20.20 -4.53
C GLN A 58 3.59 19.67 -3.48
N LEU A 59 3.29 18.56 -2.79
CA LEU A 59 4.23 17.99 -1.83
C LEU A 59 5.49 17.52 -2.56
N PRO A 60 6.69 17.90 -2.08
CA PRO A 60 7.92 17.35 -2.59
C PRO A 60 7.98 15.85 -2.25
N VAL A 61 7.74 14.98 -3.22
CA VAL A 61 7.88 13.54 -3.02
C VAL A 61 9.36 13.22 -2.91
N ARG A 62 9.76 12.64 -1.79
CA ARG A 62 11.14 12.19 -1.55
C ARG A 62 11.40 10.91 -2.36
N HIS A 63 12.29 10.98 -3.34
CA HIS A 63 12.91 9.79 -3.92
C HIS A 63 14.40 9.72 -3.58
N ASN A 64 14.92 8.48 -3.51
CA ASN A 64 16.26 8.17 -3.04
C ASN A 64 17.39 8.59 -4.01
N ASN A 65 17.10 9.21 -5.18
CA ASN A 65 18.13 9.66 -6.15
C ASN A 65 17.66 10.59 -7.33
N GLY A 66 16.61 11.43 -7.23
CA GLY A 66 16.28 12.31 -8.38
C GLY A 66 15.20 13.38 -8.16
N TRP A 67 15.40 14.52 -8.85
CA TRP A 67 14.55 15.72 -8.91
C TRP A 67 13.61 15.66 -10.13
N ILE A 68 12.36 15.24 -9.96
CA ILE A 68 11.33 15.44 -10.98
C ILE A 68 10.24 16.30 -10.35
N ARG A 69 10.01 17.48 -10.94
CA ARG A 69 8.88 18.35 -10.66
C ARG A 69 7.97 18.36 -11.89
N PRO A 70 6.67 18.10 -11.76
CA PRO A 70 5.74 18.35 -12.85
C PRO A 70 5.75 19.85 -13.18
N GLN A 71 5.82 20.18 -14.48
CA GLN A 71 5.60 21.55 -14.96
C GLN A 71 4.12 21.70 -15.29
N TYR A 72 3.55 22.84 -14.90
CA TYR A 72 2.20 23.22 -15.27
C TYR A 72 2.31 24.13 -16.49
N ASN A 73 1.56 23.80 -17.54
CA ASN A 73 1.42 24.69 -18.69
C ASN A 73 0.47 25.85 -18.34
N GLU A 74 0.50 26.91 -19.15
CA GLU A 74 -0.35 28.10 -18.96
C GLU A 74 -1.85 27.77 -18.95
N ASP A 75 -2.26 26.68 -19.62
CA ASP A 75 -3.65 26.18 -19.65
C ASP A 75 -4.05 25.34 -18.41
N GLY A 76 -3.17 25.31 -17.40
CA GLY A 76 -3.32 24.51 -16.18
C GLY A 76 -3.26 23.00 -16.41
N SER A 77 -2.89 22.55 -17.61
CA SER A 77 -2.67 21.13 -17.91
C SER A 77 -1.34 20.69 -17.30
N ILE A 78 -1.33 19.50 -16.68
CA ILE A 78 -0.10 18.93 -16.13
C ILE A 78 0.65 18.29 -17.28
N GLU A 79 1.71 18.95 -17.72
CA GLU A 79 2.61 18.38 -18.71
C GLU A 79 3.57 17.44 -17.96
N PHE A 80 3.29 16.14 -18.04
CA PHE A 80 4.19 15.14 -17.48
C PHE A 80 5.51 15.03 -18.27
N GLY A 81 5.76 15.88 -19.27
CA GLY A 81 6.95 15.80 -20.14
C GLY A 81 7.21 14.39 -20.67
N ALA A 82 8.47 14.06 -20.91
CA ALA A 82 8.94 12.73 -21.34
C ALA A 82 8.63 11.58 -20.36
N PHE A 83 7.99 11.84 -19.22
CA PHE A 83 7.52 10.81 -18.29
C PHE A 83 6.21 10.14 -18.75
N GLY A 84 5.50 10.71 -19.73
CA GLY A 84 4.25 10.15 -20.24
C GLY A 84 4.39 8.90 -21.11
N THR A 85 5.55 8.63 -21.72
CA THR A 85 5.57 7.68 -22.86
C THR A 85 6.40 6.42 -22.73
N VAL A 86 7.66 6.38 -22.24
CA VAL A 86 8.43 5.10 -22.44
C VAL A 86 9.49 4.76 -21.37
N ASP A 87 10.09 5.70 -20.65
CA ASP A 87 11.34 5.39 -19.94
C ASP A 87 11.23 4.95 -18.47
N PHE A 88 10.03 4.94 -17.87
CA PHE A 88 9.89 4.40 -16.51
C PHE A 88 10.20 2.90 -16.41
N GLN A 89 9.91 2.12 -17.46
CA GLN A 89 10.29 0.69 -17.49
C GLN A 89 11.82 0.49 -17.47
N ARG A 90 12.60 1.45 -17.98
CA ARG A 90 14.07 1.38 -17.94
C ARG A 90 14.64 1.79 -16.58
N LEU A 91 13.93 2.65 -15.86
CA LEU A 91 14.34 3.12 -14.53
C LEU A 91 13.93 2.20 -13.39
N VAL A 92 12.93 1.34 -13.59
CA VAL A 92 12.55 0.32 -12.59
C VAL A 92 13.62 -0.79 -12.62
N PRO A 93 14.42 -0.96 -11.55
CA PRO A 93 15.34 -2.08 -11.48
C PRO A 93 14.55 -3.37 -11.63
N ALA A 94 15.07 -4.31 -12.43
CA ALA A 94 14.42 -5.59 -12.67
C ALA A 94 13.98 -6.22 -11.34
N PHE A 95 12.72 -6.66 -11.27
CA PHE A 95 12.13 -7.18 -10.04
C PHE A 95 12.91 -8.38 -9.51
N ASP A 96 13.67 -8.15 -8.43
CA ASP A 96 14.47 -9.18 -7.78
C ASP A 96 13.59 -9.98 -6.82
N LYS A 97 13.04 -11.09 -7.34
CA LYS A 97 12.21 -12.04 -6.59
C LYS A 97 12.87 -12.47 -5.26
N ALA A 98 14.19 -12.58 -5.21
CA ALA A 98 14.90 -13.00 -4.00
C ALA A 98 14.90 -11.89 -2.93
N ARG A 99 15.09 -10.63 -3.32
CA ARG A 99 14.98 -9.48 -2.42
C ARG A 99 13.57 -9.30 -1.90
N TYR A 100 12.57 -9.39 -2.78
CA TYR A 100 11.17 -9.29 -2.38
C TYR A 100 10.83 -10.38 -1.34
N LYS A 101 11.21 -11.63 -1.61
CA LYS A 101 11.01 -12.73 -0.66
C LYS A 101 11.73 -12.47 0.68
N ALA A 102 12.97 -11.98 0.65
CA ALA A 102 13.71 -11.65 1.87
C ALA A 102 13.03 -10.53 2.67
N GLN A 103 12.45 -9.53 2.01
CA GLN A 103 11.67 -8.49 2.68
C GLN A 103 10.42 -9.08 3.35
N MET A 104 9.64 -9.89 2.64
CA MET A 104 8.45 -10.53 3.21
C MET A 104 8.78 -11.41 4.43
N LEU A 105 9.88 -12.17 4.38
CA LEU A 105 10.33 -12.97 5.53
C LEU A 105 10.78 -12.11 6.72
N ARG A 106 11.35 -10.92 6.48
CA ARG A 106 11.71 -9.98 7.56
C ARG A 106 10.48 -9.37 8.21
N GLU A 107 9.46 -9.04 7.42
CA GLU A 107 8.17 -8.57 7.94
C GLU A 107 7.50 -9.67 8.78
N GLU A 108 7.45 -10.90 8.27
CA GLU A 108 6.90 -12.04 9.03
C GLU A 108 7.70 -12.29 10.34
N LEU A 109 9.02 -12.22 10.29
CA LEU A 109 9.87 -12.37 11.48
C LEU A 109 9.57 -11.27 12.51
N ARG A 110 9.37 -10.02 12.07
CA ARG A 110 9.01 -8.91 12.96
C ARG A 110 7.69 -9.19 13.68
N ASP A 111 6.68 -9.64 12.95
CA ASP A 111 5.37 -9.97 13.54
C ASP A 111 5.44 -11.13 14.54
N ILE A 112 6.28 -12.12 14.27
CA ILE A 112 6.50 -13.24 15.20
C ILE A 112 7.21 -12.76 16.46
N VAL A 113 8.20 -11.88 16.35
CA VAL A 113 8.92 -11.32 17.50
C VAL A 113 7.98 -10.48 18.38
N ILE A 114 7.09 -9.68 17.79
CA ILE A 114 6.07 -8.92 18.53
C ILE A 114 5.11 -9.86 19.26
N ARG A 115 4.60 -10.90 18.58
CA ARG A 115 3.75 -11.90 19.23
C ARG A 115 4.48 -12.63 20.35
N GLN A 116 5.74 -12.97 20.14
CA GLN A 116 6.56 -13.64 21.13
C GLN A 116 6.78 -12.74 22.35
N SER A 117 6.98 -11.43 22.18
CA SER A 117 7.16 -10.51 23.33
C SER A 117 5.92 -10.45 24.19
N ILE A 118 4.73 -10.34 23.58
CA ILE A 118 3.43 -10.32 24.29
C ILE A 118 3.23 -11.61 25.10
N VAL A 119 3.50 -12.78 24.53
CA VAL A 119 3.38 -14.06 25.26
C VAL A 119 4.43 -14.17 26.36
N SER A 120 5.65 -13.67 26.12
CA SER A 120 6.76 -13.76 27.08
C SER A 120 6.56 -12.93 28.34
N GLU A 121 5.67 -11.94 28.32
CA GLU A 121 5.29 -11.13 29.49
C GLU A 121 4.44 -11.93 30.49
N ARG A 122 3.70 -12.94 30.01
CA ARG A 122 2.84 -13.80 30.84
C ARG A 122 3.60 -14.93 31.52
N VAL A 123 4.78 -15.25 31.00
CA VAL A 123 5.58 -16.39 31.45
C VAL A 123 6.70 -15.92 32.39
N PRO A 124 6.88 -16.55 33.57
CA PRO A 124 7.97 -16.22 34.49
C PRO A 124 9.35 -16.29 33.83
N SER A 125 10.19 -15.27 34.07
CA SER A 125 11.46 -15.08 33.36
C SER A 125 12.46 -16.24 33.46
N ARG A 126 12.45 -16.98 34.57
CA ARG A 126 13.32 -18.15 34.76
C ARG A 126 12.84 -19.36 33.97
N ALA A 127 11.53 -19.59 33.95
CA ALA A 127 10.93 -20.73 33.26
C ALA A 127 11.09 -20.60 31.75
N LYS A 128 10.84 -19.41 31.18
CA LYS A 128 11.04 -19.17 29.74
C LYS A 128 12.47 -19.46 29.27
N PHE A 129 13.47 -19.07 30.06
CA PHE A 129 14.86 -19.30 29.71
C PHE A 129 15.23 -20.79 29.70
N LEU A 130 14.77 -21.55 30.70
CA LEU A 130 15.03 -22.99 30.77
C LEU A 130 14.38 -23.73 29.60
N VAL A 131 13.11 -23.45 29.31
CA VAL A 131 12.40 -24.08 28.19
C VAL A 131 13.09 -23.77 26.87
N LEU A 132 13.39 -22.49 26.58
CA LEU A 132 14.06 -22.11 25.34
C LEU A 132 15.48 -22.71 25.24
N LYS A 133 16.20 -22.85 26.36
CA LYS A 133 17.52 -23.50 26.41
C LYS A 133 17.43 -24.97 26.03
N TYR A 134 16.56 -25.74 26.68
CA TYR A 134 16.42 -27.19 26.40
C TYR A 134 15.88 -27.46 25.00
N LEU A 135 14.96 -26.62 24.53
CA LEU A 135 14.41 -26.69 23.19
C LEU A 135 15.47 -26.37 22.13
N ARG A 136 16.33 -25.36 22.36
CA ARG A 136 17.48 -25.07 21.47
C ARG A 136 18.45 -26.25 21.37
N MET A 137 18.64 -26.97 22.47
CA MET A 137 19.50 -28.17 22.55
C MET A 137 18.86 -29.43 21.95
N GLY A 138 17.56 -29.42 21.66
CA GLY A 138 16.83 -30.61 21.18
C GLY A 138 16.56 -31.64 22.27
N LEU A 139 16.57 -31.24 23.54
CA LEU A 139 16.26 -32.12 24.68
C LEU A 139 14.78 -32.10 25.08
N LEU A 140 14.02 -31.16 24.53
CA LEU A 140 12.61 -30.94 24.84
C LEU A 140 11.83 -30.67 23.55
N ASP A 141 10.88 -31.54 23.22
CA ASP A 141 9.89 -31.30 22.18
C ASP A 141 8.72 -30.44 22.66
N LEU A 142 7.97 -29.89 21.70
CA LEU A 142 6.79 -29.04 21.99
C LEU A 142 5.73 -29.80 22.80
N ASP A 143 5.56 -31.09 22.54
CA ASP A 143 4.52 -31.91 23.17
C ASP A 143 4.80 -32.21 24.66
N HIS A 144 6.03 -31.97 25.12
CA HIS A 144 6.41 -32.09 26.53
C HIS A 144 6.04 -30.86 27.37
N ILE A 145 5.48 -29.80 26.76
CA ILE A 145 5.15 -28.55 27.44
C ILE A 145 3.65 -28.51 27.75
N SER A 146 3.28 -28.69 29.02
CA SER A 146 1.87 -28.69 29.45
C SER A 146 1.24 -27.30 29.51
N ASP A 147 2.02 -26.26 29.84
CA ASP A 147 1.53 -24.89 29.95
C ASP A 147 1.31 -24.25 28.57
N HIS A 148 0.11 -23.70 28.33
CA HIS A 148 -0.30 -23.22 27.01
C HIS A 148 0.53 -22.00 26.54
N ASP A 149 0.77 -21.03 27.42
CA ASP A 149 1.54 -19.83 27.07
C ASP A 149 3.01 -20.17 26.80
N MET A 150 3.59 -21.07 27.61
CA MET A 150 4.93 -21.59 27.39
C MET A 150 5.04 -22.36 26.06
N TRP A 151 4.05 -23.19 25.74
CA TRP A 151 3.98 -23.92 24.48
C TRP A 151 3.91 -22.97 23.28
N LEU A 152 3.06 -21.94 23.37
CA LEU A 152 2.90 -20.93 22.32
C LEU A 152 4.20 -20.16 22.11
N MET A 153 4.86 -19.74 23.20
CA MET A 153 6.16 -19.07 23.15
C MET A 153 7.23 -19.96 22.49
N ALA A 154 7.30 -21.23 22.86
CA ALA A 154 8.23 -22.21 22.30
C ALA A 154 7.99 -22.42 20.80
N ARG A 155 6.72 -22.52 20.38
CA ARG A 155 6.33 -22.64 18.97
C ARG A 155 6.73 -21.40 18.16
N LEU A 156 6.49 -20.20 18.69
CA LEU A 156 6.89 -18.94 18.03
C LEU A 156 8.42 -18.84 17.90
N TYR A 157 9.16 -19.23 18.94
CA TYR A 157 10.62 -19.27 18.91
C TYR A 157 11.15 -20.19 17.79
N LEU A 158 10.60 -21.41 17.67
CA LEU A 158 10.99 -22.33 16.60
C LEU A 158 10.69 -21.77 15.20
N ARG A 159 9.51 -21.16 15.02
CA ARG A 159 9.15 -20.52 13.75
C ARG A 159 10.11 -19.39 13.40
N ALA A 160 10.42 -18.51 14.37
CA ALA A 160 11.40 -17.44 14.19
C ALA A 160 12.79 -17.98 13.82
N ARG A 161 13.24 -19.06 14.47
CA ARG A 161 14.52 -19.72 14.16
C ARG A 161 14.55 -20.25 12.74
N ARG A 162 13.46 -20.89 12.28
CA ARG A 162 13.35 -21.38 10.90
C ARG A 162 13.43 -20.24 9.88
N ILE A 163 12.65 -19.17 10.08
CA ILE A 163 12.65 -18.01 9.17
C ILE A 163 14.03 -17.34 9.09
N ARG A 164 14.74 -17.23 10.22
CA ARG A 164 16.13 -16.74 10.23
C ARG A 164 17.05 -17.62 9.38
N GLY A 165 16.94 -18.94 9.52
CA GLY A 165 17.71 -19.87 8.67
C GLY A 165 17.38 -19.72 7.18
N GLU A 166 16.10 -19.54 6.83
CA GLU A 166 15.69 -19.29 5.44
C GLU A 166 16.23 -17.95 4.90
N LEU A 167 16.26 -16.91 5.73
CA LEU A 167 16.86 -15.61 5.40
C LEU A 167 18.37 -15.72 5.16
N GLU A 168 19.10 -16.40 6.05
CA GLU A 168 20.54 -16.62 5.93
C GLU A 168 20.88 -17.35 4.61
N GLN A 169 20.13 -18.40 4.28
CA GLN A 169 20.30 -19.13 3.02
C GLN A 169 20.01 -18.25 1.79
N LEU A 170 18.95 -17.43 1.84
CA LEU A 170 18.62 -16.47 0.77
C LEU A 170 19.74 -15.44 0.58
N GLU A 171 20.25 -14.87 1.66
CA GLU A 171 21.33 -13.89 1.62
C GLU A 171 22.63 -14.50 1.08
N GLN A 172 22.97 -15.72 1.47
CA GLN A 172 24.11 -16.45 0.92
C GLN A 172 23.97 -16.67 -0.59
N ARG A 173 22.80 -17.11 -1.06
CA ARG A 173 22.52 -17.28 -2.51
C ARG A 173 22.63 -15.96 -3.28
N ILE A 174 22.12 -14.87 -2.70
CA ILE A 174 22.24 -13.53 -3.32
C ILE A 174 23.71 -13.11 -3.42
N ARG A 175 24.52 -13.34 -2.37
CA ARG A 175 25.96 -13.03 -2.39
C ARG A 175 26.69 -13.86 -3.45
N GLN A 176 26.43 -15.15 -3.53
CA GLN A 176 27.03 -16.04 -4.54
C GLN A 176 26.70 -15.62 -5.98
N ARG A 177 25.46 -15.18 -6.24
CA ARG A 177 25.09 -14.67 -7.58
C ARG A 177 25.83 -13.39 -7.94
N ARG A 178 26.06 -12.50 -6.97
CA ARG A 178 26.81 -11.26 -7.20
C ARG A 178 28.28 -11.53 -7.49
N SER A 179 28.91 -12.49 -6.81
CA SER A 179 30.31 -12.86 -7.08
C SER A 179 30.50 -13.55 -8.43
N VAL A 180 29.54 -14.36 -8.88
CA VAL A 180 29.59 -14.98 -10.22
C VAL A 180 29.31 -13.96 -11.32
N GLY A 181 28.36 -13.03 -11.09
CA GLY A 181 28.03 -11.99 -12.06
C GLY A 181 29.16 -11.01 -12.34
N SER A 182 30.04 -10.74 -11.36
CA SER A 182 31.21 -9.86 -11.56
C SER A 182 32.36 -10.52 -12.32
N MET A 183 32.43 -11.86 -12.38
CA MET A 183 33.49 -12.59 -13.09
C MET A 183 33.21 -12.78 -14.58
N ASN A 184 31.97 -12.59 -15.05
CA ASN A 184 31.58 -12.76 -16.45
C ASN A 184 31.57 -11.44 -17.25
N THR A 185 32.02 -10.34 -16.63
CA THR A 185 32.03 -9.00 -17.23
C THR A 185 33.44 -8.48 -17.54
N GLU A 186 34.47 -9.32 -17.38
CA GLU A 186 35.86 -9.10 -17.83
C GLU A 186 36.15 -9.96 -19.07
#